data_AF-F7PUV4-F1
#
_entry.id   AF-F7PUV4-F1
#
_cell.length_a   1.000
_cell.length_b   1.000
_cell.length_c   1.000
_cell.angle_alpha   90.00
_cell.angle_beta   90.00
_cell.angle_gamma   90.00
#
_symmetry.space_group_name_H-M   'P 1'
#
loop_
_entity.id
_entity.type
_entity.pdbx_description
1 polymer ?
#
loop_
_entity_poly.entity_id
_entity_poly.type
_entity_poly.pdbx_seq_one_letter_code
_entity_poly.pdbx_strand_id
1 'polypeptide(L)'
;MERCVKDDDNIYASEVKMNYEEETIIREAGRLNKLLCYGCGTPVIFRRGEKRGAHFAHKKKTSECDYDEYSKFCKKRSSIWKEYKEILYKHFSNLEHVVNINKDEKVINNHWTPIYVEFKNSESLAIEIVDKTISSKETNDINDLYANLDLNVDWIVVDNISTIKYERNAYYIKRNRLNNSINNSVIVFESNNSLAIYKLDIKEYKTASSSNKQFFSEDTFCYKFELKDLSFIDGLLHVKGFEEEYRAWMQSRDNEFKLEEQRIKNKKRNYKNIQYEYKETDPIHDFKIPDKKIWGKEDFLKCIQHIVKNNDDSIKRTVINKLINSGMWVYNNYLDLLEDMTDLEEKNTWNEIIKGAGFTGID
;
A
#
# COMPACT_ATOMS: atom_id res chain seq x y z
N MET A 1 16.27 15.87 -29.20
CA MET A 1 17.16 14.88 -28.59
C MET A 1 17.99 15.55 -27.52
N GLU A 2 18.15 14.90 -26.38
CA GLU A 2 19.03 15.40 -25.31
C GLU A 2 20.50 15.07 -25.60
N ARG A 3 20.78 13.92 -26.22
CA ARG A 3 22.13 13.43 -26.50
C ARG A 3 22.43 13.35 -27.99
N CYS A 4 23.70 13.55 -28.36
CA CYS A 4 24.27 13.17 -29.66
C CYS A 4 25.69 12.58 -29.47
N VAL A 5 26.26 12.03 -30.54
CA VAL A 5 27.63 11.50 -30.57
C VAL A 5 28.48 12.41 -31.44
N LYS A 6 29.70 12.73 -30.97
CA LYS A 6 30.73 13.44 -31.72
C LYS A 6 32.08 12.80 -31.44
N ASP A 7 32.74 12.27 -32.47
CA ASP A 7 34.06 11.62 -32.34
C ASP A 7 34.08 10.57 -31.21
N ASP A 8 33.05 9.72 -31.17
CA ASP A 8 32.79 8.69 -30.14
C ASP A 8 32.43 9.21 -28.73
N ASP A 9 32.47 10.52 -28.50
CA ASP A 9 32.04 11.13 -27.25
C ASP A 9 30.54 11.43 -27.23
N ASN A 10 29.91 11.15 -26.08
CA ASN A 10 28.53 11.53 -25.80
C ASN A 10 28.45 13.01 -25.42
N ILE A 11 27.65 13.79 -26.16
CA ILE A 11 27.43 15.21 -25.90
C ILE A 11 25.97 15.44 -25.48
N TYR A 12 25.77 16.11 -24.34
CA TYR A 12 24.44 16.42 -23.81
C TYR A 12 24.04 17.88 -24.01
N ALA A 13 22.83 18.13 -24.50
CA ALA A 13 22.32 19.47 -24.76
C ALA A 13 22.18 20.31 -23.49
N SER A 14 21.93 19.67 -22.34
CA SER A 14 21.88 20.27 -21.02
C SER A 14 23.22 20.82 -20.54
N GLU A 15 24.33 20.28 -21.03
CA GLU A 15 25.70 20.69 -20.66
C GLU A 15 26.16 21.80 -21.61
N VAL A 16 26.01 21.58 -22.92
CA VAL A 16 26.38 22.56 -23.97
C VAL A 16 25.74 23.93 -23.73
N LYS A 17 24.49 23.98 -23.26
CA LYS A 17 23.79 25.26 -23.01
C LYS A 17 24.44 26.10 -21.89
N MET A 18 25.26 25.51 -21.04
CA MET A 18 25.85 26.17 -19.87
C MET A 18 27.08 27.00 -20.24
N ASN A 19 27.74 26.68 -21.37
CA ASN A 19 28.96 27.34 -21.82
C ASN A 19 28.82 27.86 -23.26
N TYR A 20 29.01 29.17 -23.45
CA TYR A 20 28.87 29.82 -24.77
C TYR A 20 29.93 29.37 -25.79
N GLU A 21 31.17 29.14 -25.34
CA GLU A 21 32.27 28.70 -26.21
C GLU A 21 32.00 27.28 -26.70
N GLU A 22 31.59 26.41 -25.78
CA GLU A 22 31.19 25.04 -26.11
C GLU A 22 29.99 25.01 -27.06
N GLU A 23 28.96 25.83 -26.80
CA GLU A 23 27.82 25.99 -27.70
C GLU A 23 28.26 26.40 -29.12
N THR A 24 29.24 27.29 -29.23
CA THR A 24 29.77 27.73 -30.52
C THR A 24 30.46 26.59 -31.26
N ILE A 25 31.35 25.85 -30.58
CA ILE A 25 32.06 24.68 -31.13
C ILE A 25 31.06 23.62 -31.60
N ILE A 26 30.07 23.29 -30.77
CA ILE A 26 29.06 22.28 -31.08
C ILE A 26 28.17 22.72 -32.25
N ARG A 27 27.79 24.00 -32.33
CA ARG A 27 27.03 24.51 -33.48
C ARG A 27 27.81 24.39 -34.78
N GLU A 28 29.11 24.66 -34.76
CA GLU A 28 29.98 24.50 -35.92
C GLU A 28 30.14 23.03 -36.32
N ALA A 29 30.44 22.15 -35.36
CA ALA A 29 30.49 20.71 -35.58
C ALA A 29 29.19 20.18 -36.20
N GLY A 30 28.05 20.67 -35.70
CA GLY A 30 26.73 20.38 -36.25
C GLY A 30 26.63 20.79 -37.71
N ARG A 31 27.08 21.99 -38.10
CA ARG A 31 27.09 22.44 -39.52
C ARG A 31 27.93 21.51 -40.40
N LEU A 32 29.06 21.03 -39.91
CA LEU A 32 29.97 20.11 -40.61
C LEU A 32 29.54 18.63 -40.62
N ASN A 33 28.33 18.30 -40.15
CA ASN A 33 27.83 16.91 -40.04
C ASN A 33 28.65 16.02 -39.09
N LYS A 34 29.40 16.61 -38.15
CA LYS A 34 30.19 15.86 -37.17
C LYS A 34 29.41 15.40 -35.94
N LEU A 35 28.17 15.88 -35.79
CA LEU A 35 27.27 15.44 -34.73
C LEU A 35 26.31 14.40 -35.30
N LEU A 36 26.26 13.21 -34.70
CA LEU A 36 25.40 12.11 -35.12
C LEU A 36 24.34 11.82 -34.07
N CYS A 37 23.15 11.43 -34.53
CA CYS A 37 22.11 10.91 -33.65
C CYS A 37 22.58 9.61 -33.02
N TYR A 38 22.49 9.51 -31.69
CA TYR A 38 22.83 8.28 -30.97
C TYR A 38 22.01 7.08 -31.43
N GLY A 39 20.71 7.28 -31.71
CA GLY A 39 19.79 6.18 -32.00
C GLY A 39 19.77 5.70 -33.46
N CYS A 40 20.13 6.55 -34.43
CA CYS A 40 20.05 6.19 -35.86
C CYS A 40 21.29 6.57 -36.67
N GLY A 41 22.33 7.13 -36.05
CA GLY A 41 23.58 7.52 -36.72
C GLY A 41 23.47 8.71 -37.68
N THR A 42 22.28 9.28 -37.90
CA THR A 42 22.12 10.35 -38.90
C THR A 42 22.52 11.73 -38.37
N PRO A 43 23.00 12.66 -39.23
CA PRO A 43 23.49 13.95 -38.77
C PRO A 43 22.45 14.82 -38.05
N VAL A 44 22.86 15.42 -36.94
CA VAL A 44 22.05 16.31 -36.10
C VAL A 44 22.69 17.70 -35.96
N ILE A 45 21.89 18.64 -35.46
CA ILE A 45 22.31 20.01 -35.15
C ILE A 45 21.79 20.44 -33.79
N PHE A 46 22.63 21.18 -33.06
CA PHE A 46 22.22 21.81 -31.82
C PHE A 46 21.28 23.00 -32.08
N ARG A 47 20.19 23.06 -31.32
CA ARG A 47 19.15 24.07 -31.38
C ARG A 47 18.84 24.59 -29.98
N ARG A 48 18.84 25.91 -29.82
CA ARG A 48 18.44 26.63 -28.60
C ARG A 48 17.95 28.02 -28.99
N GLY A 49 16.99 28.55 -28.25
CA GLY A 49 16.53 29.94 -28.33
C GLY A 49 15.65 30.32 -27.14
N GLU A 50 15.20 31.57 -27.07
CA GLU A 50 14.42 32.10 -25.93
C GLU A 50 13.18 31.26 -25.59
N LYS A 51 12.47 30.76 -26.62
CA LYS A 51 11.25 29.95 -26.47
C LYS A 51 11.49 28.44 -26.58
N ARG A 52 12.71 28.00 -26.86
CA ARG A 52 13.03 26.59 -27.12
C ARG A 52 14.25 26.18 -26.31
N GLY A 53 14.04 25.25 -25.39
CA GLY A 53 15.12 24.61 -24.65
C GLY A 53 16.17 23.99 -25.58
N ALA A 54 17.39 23.88 -25.08
CA ALA A 54 18.50 23.25 -25.79
C ALA A 54 18.15 21.80 -26.16
N HIS A 55 18.41 21.42 -27.41
CA HIS A 55 18.25 20.05 -27.92
C HIS A 55 19.01 19.85 -29.23
N PHE A 56 19.32 18.59 -29.55
CA PHE A 56 19.73 18.18 -30.89
C PHE A 56 18.51 17.83 -31.75
N ALA A 57 18.56 18.24 -33.02
CA ALA A 57 17.52 17.97 -34.01
C ALA A 57 18.15 17.37 -35.27
N HIS A 58 17.49 16.38 -35.88
CA HIS A 58 17.93 15.85 -37.17
C HIS A 58 17.96 16.94 -38.24
N LYS A 59 19.00 16.94 -39.07
CA LYS A 59 19.08 17.86 -40.22
C LYS A 59 18.05 17.54 -41.30
N LYS A 60 17.77 16.25 -41.50
CA LYS A 60 16.74 15.73 -42.41
C LYS A 60 15.84 14.80 -41.61
N LYS A 61 14.54 14.80 -41.88
CA LYS A 61 13.64 13.80 -41.27
C LYS A 61 14.08 12.41 -41.71
N THR A 62 14.15 11.48 -40.77
CA THR A 62 14.44 10.07 -41.03
C THR A 62 13.27 9.26 -40.48
N SER A 63 12.79 8.28 -41.24
CA SER A 63 11.75 7.34 -40.77
C SER A 63 12.30 6.29 -39.81
N GLU A 64 13.62 6.14 -39.78
CA GLU A 64 14.34 5.13 -39.01
C GLU A 64 14.61 5.56 -37.56
N CYS A 65 14.34 6.82 -37.20
CA CYS A 65 14.53 7.28 -35.84
C CYS A 65 13.23 7.30 -35.04
N ASP A 66 13.13 6.35 -34.11
CA ASP A 66 12.06 6.27 -33.12
C ASP A 66 12.12 7.37 -32.03
N TYR A 67 13.22 8.14 -31.97
CA TYR A 67 13.37 9.18 -30.94
C TYR A 67 12.27 10.25 -31.05
N ASP A 68 11.76 10.56 -32.24
CA ASP A 68 10.67 11.54 -32.36
C ASP A 68 9.36 11.03 -31.73
N GLU A 69 9.13 9.72 -31.74
CA GLU A 69 8.01 9.06 -31.06
C GLU A 69 8.24 9.02 -29.55
N TYR A 70 9.42 8.57 -29.11
CA TYR A 70 9.83 8.64 -27.70
C TYR A 70 9.73 10.06 -27.14
N SER A 71 10.22 11.06 -27.88
CA SER A 71 10.16 12.48 -27.52
C SER A 71 8.72 12.98 -27.41
N LYS A 72 7.79 12.53 -28.27
CA LYS A 72 6.36 12.83 -28.12
C LYS A 72 5.78 12.21 -26.85
N PHE A 73 6.17 10.98 -26.54
CA PHE A 73 5.77 10.30 -25.30
C PHE A 73 6.33 11.03 -24.06
N CYS A 74 7.62 11.37 -24.04
CA CYS A 74 8.23 12.19 -23.00
C CYS A 74 7.71 13.62 -22.93
N LYS A 75 7.18 14.19 -24.02
CA LYS A 75 6.50 15.49 -24.02
C LYS A 75 5.10 15.41 -23.40
N LYS A 76 4.45 14.25 -23.44
CA LYS A 76 3.21 14.01 -22.66
C LYS A 76 3.52 13.91 -21.17
N ARG A 77 4.71 13.43 -20.82
CA ARG A 77 5.23 13.47 -19.44
C ARG A 77 5.59 14.92 -19.06
N SER A 78 5.22 15.32 -17.85
CA SER A 78 5.39 16.69 -17.35
C SER A 78 6.85 17.17 -17.39
N SER A 79 7.08 18.49 -17.46
CA SER A 79 8.43 19.09 -17.35
C SER A 79 9.20 18.61 -16.12
N ILE A 80 8.46 18.33 -15.06
CA ILE A 80 8.91 17.77 -13.78
C ILE A 80 9.62 16.41 -13.98
N TRP A 81 9.17 15.55 -14.90
CA TRP A 81 9.84 14.26 -15.17
C TRP A 81 11.28 14.43 -15.67
N LYS A 82 11.50 15.42 -16.55
CA LYS A 82 12.84 15.71 -17.09
C LYS A 82 13.78 16.25 -16.02
N GLU A 83 13.23 17.06 -15.12
CA GLU A 83 13.95 17.60 -13.98
C GLU A 83 14.44 16.49 -13.05
N TYR A 84 13.58 15.53 -12.68
CA TYR A 84 14.01 14.42 -11.82
C TYR A 84 15.04 13.52 -12.47
N LYS A 85 14.89 13.24 -13.77
CA LYS A 85 15.89 12.47 -14.50
C LYS A 85 17.26 13.13 -14.40
N GLU A 86 17.31 14.46 -14.52
CA GLU A 86 18.54 15.23 -14.38
C GLU A 86 19.10 15.21 -12.95
N ILE A 87 18.24 15.32 -11.95
CA ILE A 87 18.62 15.26 -10.53
C ILE A 87 19.22 13.89 -10.19
N LEU A 88 18.55 12.81 -10.58
CA LEU A 88 19.00 11.44 -10.36
C LEU A 88 20.30 11.15 -11.11
N TYR A 89 20.40 11.57 -12.38
CA TYR A 89 21.62 11.43 -13.18
C TYR A 89 22.82 12.06 -12.47
N LYS A 90 22.70 13.33 -12.05
CA LYS A 90 23.79 14.05 -11.35
C LYS A 90 24.14 13.43 -10.01
N HIS A 91 23.14 12.91 -9.29
CA HIS A 91 23.37 12.25 -8.02
C HIS A 91 24.18 10.96 -8.22
N PHE A 92 23.72 10.10 -9.13
CA PHE A 92 24.36 8.82 -9.40
C PHE A 92 25.73 8.95 -10.09
N SER A 93 25.95 9.98 -10.92
CA SER A 93 27.26 10.22 -11.55
C SER A 93 28.38 10.51 -10.56
N ASN A 94 28.05 10.89 -9.32
CA ASN A 94 29.03 11.18 -8.27
C ASN A 94 29.30 9.97 -7.35
N LEU A 95 28.67 8.82 -7.58
CA LEU A 95 28.85 7.63 -6.76
C LEU A 95 30.09 6.84 -7.19
N GLU A 96 30.94 6.47 -6.24
CA GLU A 96 32.26 5.88 -6.51
C GLU A 96 32.23 4.52 -7.25
N HIS A 97 31.13 3.77 -7.17
CA HIS A 97 31.00 2.44 -7.78
C HIS A 97 30.40 2.47 -9.20
N VAL A 98 29.97 3.65 -9.65
CA VAL A 98 29.49 3.89 -11.01
C VAL A 98 30.69 4.13 -11.93
N VAL A 99 30.79 3.35 -13.01
CA VAL A 99 31.81 3.53 -14.06
C VAL A 99 31.30 4.47 -15.13
N ASN A 100 30.04 4.27 -15.52
CA ASN A 100 29.40 5.01 -16.60
C ASN A 100 27.93 5.19 -16.28
N ILE A 101 27.37 6.32 -16.70
CA ILE A 101 25.94 6.60 -16.57
C ILE A 101 25.49 7.39 -17.77
N ASN A 102 24.37 6.96 -18.37
CA ASN A 102 23.83 7.58 -19.57
C ASN A 102 22.34 7.92 -19.39
N LYS A 103 21.97 9.09 -19.93
CA LYS A 103 20.55 9.49 -20.05
C LYS A 103 20.03 9.11 -21.42
N ASP A 104 18.77 8.66 -21.48
CA ASP A 104 18.12 8.25 -22.72
C ASP A 104 19.01 7.25 -23.48
N GLU A 105 19.29 6.13 -22.82
CA GLU A 105 20.10 5.04 -23.35
C GLU A 105 19.22 4.07 -24.15
N LYS A 106 19.72 3.57 -25.28
CA LYS A 106 18.95 2.70 -26.17
C LYS A 106 19.47 1.28 -26.08
N VAL A 107 19.25 0.65 -24.93
CA VAL A 107 19.57 -0.77 -24.70
C VAL A 107 18.52 -1.72 -25.30
N ILE A 108 17.29 -1.24 -25.47
CA ILE A 108 16.17 -1.99 -26.07
C ILE A 108 15.74 -1.32 -27.38
N ASN A 109 15.38 -2.13 -28.37
CA ASN A 109 14.78 -1.63 -29.61
C ASN A 109 13.42 -0.97 -29.35
N ASN A 110 13.18 0.23 -29.90
CA ASN A 110 11.95 1.00 -29.74
C ASN A 110 11.62 1.45 -28.31
N HIS A 111 12.57 1.35 -27.37
CA HIS A 111 12.42 1.86 -26.02
C HIS A 111 13.71 2.59 -25.60
N TRP A 112 13.54 3.73 -24.96
CA TRP A 112 14.67 4.54 -24.48
C TRP A 112 14.65 4.52 -22.96
N THR A 113 15.68 3.91 -22.39
CA THR A 113 15.91 3.81 -20.96
C THR A 113 16.24 5.19 -20.39
N PRO A 114 15.45 5.70 -19.42
CA PRO A 114 15.66 7.04 -18.88
C PRO A 114 17.06 7.24 -18.30
N ILE A 115 17.51 6.31 -17.46
CA ILE A 115 18.86 6.28 -16.88
C ILE A 115 19.39 4.85 -16.97
N TYR A 116 20.58 4.70 -17.54
CA TYR A 116 21.31 3.44 -17.59
C TYR A 116 22.65 3.60 -16.88
N VAL A 117 22.97 2.65 -16.01
CA VAL A 117 24.15 2.68 -15.13
C VAL A 117 24.99 1.44 -15.37
N GLU A 118 26.30 1.62 -15.51
CA GLU A 118 27.29 0.54 -15.56
C GLU A 118 28.18 0.61 -14.32
N PHE A 119 28.37 -0.52 -13.66
CA PHE A 119 29.10 -0.64 -12.41
C PHE A 119 30.51 -1.22 -12.62
N LYS A 120 31.37 -1.05 -11.61
CA LYS A 120 32.76 -1.56 -11.64
C LYS A 120 32.87 -3.09 -11.75
N ASN A 121 31.85 -3.82 -11.32
CA ASN A 121 31.77 -5.28 -11.41
C ASN A 121 31.22 -5.78 -12.77
N SER A 122 31.10 -4.89 -13.76
CA SER A 122 30.52 -5.18 -15.08
C SER A 122 29.03 -5.51 -15.09
N GLU A 123 28.34 -5.33 -13.95
CA GLU A 123 26.88 -5.33 -13.94
C GLU A 123 26.33 -4.00 -14.45
N SER A 124 25.09 -4.03 -14.90
CA SER A 124 24.37 -2.85 -15.38
C SER A 124 22.95 -2.83 -14.86
N LEU A 125 22.42 -1.62 -14.70
CA LEU A 125 21.06 -1.38 -14.22
C LEU A 125 20.36 -0.37 -15.14
N ALA A 126 19.18 -0.74 -15.60
CA ALA A 126 18.22 0.20 -16.16
C ALA A 126 17.34 0.79 -15.06
N ILE A 127 17.11 2.10 -15.09
CA ILE A 127 16.20 2.79 -14.18
C ILE A 127 15.07 3.42 -14.99
N GLU A 128 13.88 2.88 -14.79
CA GLU A 128 12.64 3.45 -15.33
C GLU A 128 12.09 4.53 -14.41
N ILE A 129 11.79 5.70 -14.99
CA ILE A 129 11.13 6.79 -14.28
C ILE A 129 9.75 6.94 -14.88
N VAL A 130 8.71 6.77 -14.07
CA VAL A 130 7.32 6.72 -14.56
C VAL A 130 6.37 7.47 -13.65
N ASP A 131 5.20 7.83 -14.16
CA ASP A 131 4.13 8.44 -13.38
C ASP A 131 2.87 7.56 -13.40
N LYS A 132 1.77 8.05 -12.85
CA LYS A 132 0.48 7.34 -12.81
C LYS A 132 -0.15 7.02 -14.16
N THR A 133 0.38 7.53 -15.27
CA THR A 133 -0.20 7.35 -16.61
C THR A 133 0.24 6.06 -17.29
N ILE A 134 1.27 5.38 -16.78
CA ILE A 134 1.73 4.12 -17.36
C ILE A 134 0.68 3.00 -17.19
N SER A 135 0.42 2.29 -18.28
CA SER A 135 -0.52 1.16 -18.30
C SER A 135 0.13 -0.15 -17.88
N SER A 136 -0.71 -1.14 -17.55
CA SER A 136 -0.24 -2.48 -17.21
C SER A 136 0.48 -3.18 -18.36
N LYS A 137 -0.04 -3.00 -19.58
CA LYS A 137 0.60 -3.51 -20.79
C LYS A 137 2.00 -2.93 -20.95
N GLU A 138 2.14 -1.60 -20.89
CA GLU A 138 3.45 -0.95 -21.02
C GLU A 138 4.43 -1.41 -19.94
N THR A 139 3.99 -1.55 -18.68
CA THR A 139 4.86 -2.04 -17.60
C THR A 139 5.34 -3.47 -17.86
N ASN A 140 4.45 -4.36 -18.30
CA ASN A 140 4.80 -5.75 -18.58
C ASN A 140 5.72 -5.85 -19.79
N ASP A 141 5.36 -5.17 -20.90
CA ASP A 141 6.16 -5.14 -22.12
C ASP A 141 7.60 -4.66 -21.81
N ILE A 142 7.76 -3.60 -21.01
CA ILE A 142 9.09 -3.10 -20.61
C ILE A 142 9.85 -4.11 -19.74
N ASN A 143 9.21 -4.71 -18.74
CA ASN A 143 9.86 -5.72 -17.89
C ASN A 143 10.32 -6.94 -18.72
N ASP A 144 9.48 -7.42 -19.64
CA ASP A 144 9.82 -8.56 -20.51
C ASP A 144 11.00 -8.21 -21.44
N LEU A 145 11.05 -6.97 -21.96
CA LEU A 145 12.16 -6.52 -22.80
C LEU A 145 13.49 -6.49 -22.04
N TYR A 146 13.51 -6.03 -20.80
CA TYR A 146 14.72 -6.05 -19.96
C TYR A 146 15.11 -7.47 -19.55
N ALA A 147 14.14 -8.31 -19.16
CA ALA A 147 14.37 -9.70 -18.79
C ALA A 147 14.98 -10.52 -19.95
N ASN A 148 14.53 -10.28 -21.19
CA ASN A 148 15.09 -10.93 -22.39
C ASN A 148 16.55 -10.55 -22.67
N LEU A 149 17.05 -9.46 -22.09
CA LEU A 149 18.43 -9.01 -22.21
C LEU A 149 19.29 -9.39 -20.99
N ASP A 150 18.73 -10.13 -20.02
CA ASP A 150 19.36 -10.40 -18.72
C ASP A 150 19.81 -9.10 -18.01
N LEU A 151 19.02 -8.03 -18.19
CA LEU A 151 19.32 -6.71 -17.66
C LEU A 151 18.39 -6.40 -16.48
N ASN A 152 18.96 -6.07 -15.33
CA ASN A 152 18.20 -5.63 -14.17
C ASN A 152 17.50 -4.29 -14.44
N VAL A 153 16.27 -4.17 -13.96
CA VAL A 153 15.49 -2.94 -14.04
C VAL A 153 14.87 -2.57 -12.70
N ASP A 154 15.14 -1.35 -12.25
CA ASP A 154 14.47 -0.73 -11.11
C ASP A 154 13.61 0.46 -11.55
N TRP A 155 12.60 0.77 -10.73
CA TRP A 155 11.57 1.73 -11.09
C TRP A 155 11.43 2.81 -10.02
N ILE A 156 11.46 4.07 -10.45
CA ILE A 156 11.17 5.24 -9.62
C ILE A 156 9.85 5.85 -10.10
N VAL A 157 8.90 5.98 -9.17
CA VAL A 157 7.57 6.53 -9.46
C VAL A 157 7.53 8.02 -9.09
N VAL A 158 7.22 8.85 -10.07
CA VAL A 158 6.93 10.26 -9.93
C VAL A 158 5.50 10.43 -9.43
N ASP A 159 5.36 10.87 -8.18
CA ASP A 159 4.07 11.19 -7.57
C ASP A 159 4.23 11.94 -6.25
N ASN A 160 3.11 12.41 -5.71
CA ASN A 160 3.08 12.93 -4.36
C ASN A 160 3.33 11.82 -3.33
N ILE A 161 4.06 12.16 -2.28
CA ILE A 161 4.23 11.34 -1.06
C ILE A 161 2.97 11.53 -0.22
N SER A 162 1.84 11.15 -0.79
CA SER A 162 0.62 10.87 -0.05
C SER A 162 0.79 9.50 0.58
N THR A 163 0.59 9.39 1.89
CA THR A 163 0.84 8.17 2.65
C THR A 163 -0.04 7.04 2.12
N ILE A 164 0.55 6.18 1.29
CA ILE A 164 -0.01 4.87 0.98
C ILE A 164 -0.10 4.16 2.32
N LYS A 165 -1.32 3.98 2.82
CA LYS A 165 -1.59 3.18 4.02
C LYS A 165 -1.95 1.74 3.65
N TYR A 166 -2.58 1.59 2.49
CA TYR A 166 -3.02 0.31 1.97
C TYR A 166 -2.63 0.18 0.51
N GLU A 167 -1.98 -0.92 0.15
CA GLU A 167 -1.61 -1.24 -1.23
C GLU A 167 -2.81 -1.10 -2.17
N ARG A 168 -3.95 -1.69 -1.80
CA ARG A 168 -5.17 -1.70 -2.63
C ARG A 168 -5.72 -0.32 -2.98
N ASN A 169 -5.35 0.71 -2.21
CA ASN A 169 -5.79 2.09 -2.42
C ASN A 169 -4.84 2.87 -3.35
N ALA A 170 -3.65 2.33 -3.65
CA ALA A 170 -2.73 2.94 -4.59
C ALA A 170 -3.20 2.71 -6.04
N TYR A 171 -2.76 3.56 -6.97
CA TYR A 171 -2.99 3.33 -8.40
C TYR A 171 -2.03 2.28 -8.95
N TYR A 172 -2.32 1.83 -10.18
CA TYR A 172 -1.72 0.63 -10.79
C TYR A 172 -0.20 0.50 -10.61
N ILE A 173 0.62 1.46 -11.02
CA ILE A 173 2.08 1.26 -11.01
C ILE A 173 2.67 1.14 -9.60
N LYS A 174 2.14 1.87 -8.61
CA LYS A 174 2.54 1.70 -7.20
C LYS A 174 2.16 0.30 -6.70
N ARG A 175 0.94 -0.16 -7.03
CA ARG A 175 0.47 -1.52 -6.71
C ARG A 175 1.34 -2.58 -7.36
N ASN A 176 1.56 -2.46 -8.67
CA ASN A 176 2.43 -3.35 -9.43
C ASN A 176 3.80 -3.46 -8.76
N ARG A 177 4.38 -2.32 -8.33
CA ARG A 177 5.70 -2.35 -7.72
C ARG A 177 5.73 -2.93 -6.32
N LEU A 178 4.76 -2.60 -5.47
CA LEU A 178 4.61 -3.21 -4.15
C LEU A 178 4.41 -4.73 -4.20
N ASN A 179 3.79 -5.27 -5.26
CA ASN A 179 3.56 -6.71 -5.37
C ASN A 179 4.64 -7.47 -6.15
N ASN A 180 5.26 -6.84 -7.16
CA ASN A 180 6.10 -7.55 -8.12
C ASN A 180 7.58 -7.15 -8.10
N SER A 181 7.99 -6.14 -7.30
CA SER A 181 9.43 -5.86 -7.14
C SER A 181 10.07 -6.89 -6.21
N ILE A 182 11.38 -7.08 -6.35
CA ILE A 182 12.16 -8.07 -5.58
C ILE A 182 11.91 -7.93 -4.07
N ASN A 183 11.80 -6.68 -3.60
CA ASN A 183 11.66 -6.35 -2.18
C ASN A 183 10.26 -5.90 -1.79
N ASN A 184 9.24 -6.13 -2.64
CA ASN A 184 7.86 -5.65 -2.42
C ASN A 184 7.80 -4.15 -2.09
N SER A 185 8.69 -3.38 -2.70
CA SER A 185 8.89 -1.97 -2.44
C SER A 185 8.74 -1.11 -3.70
N VAL A 186 8.51 0.19 -3.49
CA VAL A 186 8.47 1.20 -4.53
C VAL A 186 9.08 2.50 -4.01
N ILE A 187 9.99 3.08 -4.80
CA ILE A 187 10.53 4.41 -4.54
C ILE A 187 9.65 5.45 -5.22
N VAL A 188 9.29 6.49 -4.48
CA VAL A 188 8.47 7.61 -4.93
C VAL A 188 9.28 8.90 -4.82
N PHE A 189 9.29 9.67 -5.91
CA PHE A 189 9.94 10.97 -6.03
C PHE A 189 8.86 12.05 -6.22
N GLU A 190 8.76 12.97 -5.24
CA GLU A 190 7.82 14.10 -5.23
C GLU A 190 8.43 15.40 -5.77
N SER A 191 7.60 16.33 -6.24
CA SER A 191 7.99 17.57 -6.94
C SER A 191 8.77 18.58 -6.13
N ASN A 192 8.83 18.40 -4.83
CA ASN A 192 9.64 19.22 -3.92
C ASN A 192 11.01 18.58 -3.61
N ASN A 193 11.44 17.58 -4.38
CA ASN A 193 12.64 16.77 -4.15
C ASN A 193 12.59 15.91 -2.88
N SER A 194 11.39 15.68 -2.34
CA SER A 194 11.20 14.68 -1.29
C SER A 194 11.16 13.29 -1.90
N LEU A 195 11.78 12.35 -1.21
CA LEU A 195 11.80 10.94 -1.58
C LEU A 195 11.18 10.10 -0.46
N ALA A 196 10.49 9.05 -0.85
CA ALA A 196 10.00 8.02 0.05
C ALA A 196 10.10 6.64 -0.58
N ILE A 197 10.35 5.63 0.23
CA ILE A 197 10.24 4.23 -0.16
C ILE A 197 9.10 3.63 0.63
N TYR A 198 8.21 2.95 -0.08
CA TYR A 198 7.12 2.19 0.50
C TYR A 198 7.45 0.71 0.40
N LYS A 199 7.11 -0.09 1.41
CA LYS A 199 7.23 -1.55 1.37
C LYS A 199 5.98 -2.21 1.91
N LEU A 200 5.48 -3.19 1.16
CA LEU A 200 4.31 -3.98 1.52
C LEU A 200 4.66 -5.01 2.60
N ASP A 201 3.88 -5.01 3.67
CA ASP A 201 3.86 -6.07 4.66
C ASP A 201 2.98 -7.22 4.15
N ILE A 202 3.65 -8.30 3.74
CA ILE A 202 3.00 -9.51 3.22
C ILE A 202 2.56 -10.47 4.34
N LYS A 203 2.82 -10.14 5.61
CA LYS A 203 2.49 -11.02 6.73
C LYS A 203 0.99 -10.96 7.04
N GLU A 204 0.38 -12.13 7.16
CA GLU A 204 -1.01 -12.25 7.57
C GLU A 204 -1.15 -12.25 9.10
N TYR A 205 -1.93 -11.31 9.63
CA TYR A 205 -2.24 -11.20 11.06
C TYR A 205 -3.70 -11.62 11.32
N LYS A 206 -3.92 -12.92 11.51
CA LYS A 206 -5.25 -13.49 11.77
C LYS A 206 -5.42 -13.84 13.25
N THR A 207 -6.37 -13.20 13.94
CA THR A 207 -6.76 -13.61 15.29
C THR A 207 -7.98 -14.53 15.25
N ALA A 208 -8.13 -15.39 16.27
CA ALA A 208 -9.27 -16.32 16.37
C ALA A 208 -10.66 -15.63 16.48
N SER A 209 -10.71 -14.31 16.66
CA SER A 209 -11.94 -13.50 16.73
C SER A 209 -12.17 -12.61 15.51
N SER A 210 -11.16 -12.44 14.64
CA SER A 210 -11.26 -11.59 13.46
C SER A 210 -11.56 -12.45 12.24
N SER A 211 -12.82 -12.81 12.04
CA SER A 211 -13.20 -13.68 10.92
C SER A 211 -13.00 -13.05 9.55
N ASN A 212 -12.80 -11.72 9.41
CA ASN A 212 -12.51 -11.06 8.11
C ASN A 212 -11.91 -9.63 8.20
N LYS A 213 -11.49 -9.13 9.37
CA LYS A 213 -10.93 -7.78 9.50
C LYS A 213 -9.41 -7.84 9.65
N GLN A 214 -8.70 -7.07 8.81
CA GLN A 214 -7.26 -6.84 8.92
C GLN A 214 -6.96 -6.25 10.30
N PHE A 215 -6.00 -6.84 11.02
CA PHE A 215 -5.68 -6.43 12.39
C PHE A 215 -5.12 -5.01 12.44
N PHE A 216 -4.20 -4.69 11.53
CA PHE A 216 -3.59 -3.36 11.43
C PHE A 216 -4.36 -2.42 10.51
N SER A 217 -4.27 -1.12 10.82
CA SER A 217 -4.84 -0.03 10.02
C SER A 217 -4.00 0.37 8.80
N GLU A 218 -2.94 -0.37 8.51
CA GLU A 218 -2.06 -0.19 7.37
C GLU A 218 -1.30 -1.49 7.05
N ASP A 219 -1.01 -1.71 5.76
CA ASP A 219 -0.20 -2.81 5.24
C ASP A 219 1.06 -2.34 4.51
N THR A 220 1.31 -1.03 4.45
CA THR A 220 2.52 -0.48 3.82
C THR A 220 3.32 0.36 4.80
N PHE A 221 4.58 0.01 4.97
CA PHE A 221 5.56 0.85 5.64
C PHE A 221 6.01 1.97 4.71
N CYS A 222 6.25 3.17 5.25
CA CYS A 222 6.73 4.33 4.51
C CYS A 222 7.96 4.90 5.21
N TYR A 223 9.08 4.99 4.50
CA TYR A 223 10.30 5.62 4.97
C TYR A 223 10.65 6.80 4.07
N LYS A 224 10.71 8.00 4.65
CA LYS A 224 11.14 9.22 3.94
C LYS A 224 12.64 9.36 4.08
N PHE A 225 13.30 9.75 2.99
CA PHE A 225 14.75 9.87 2.94
C PHE A 225 15.18 11.04 2.04
N GLU A 226 16.44 11.45 2.13
CA GLU A 226 17.01 12.46 1.26
C GLU A 226 17.72 11.81 0.07
N LEU A 227 17.89 12.54 -1.03
CA LEU A 227 18.55 12.02 -2.23
C LEU A 227 19.95 11.44 -1.94
N LYS A 228 20.70 12.03 -1.00
CA LYS A 228 22.03 11.57 -0.57
C LYS A 228 22.03 10.15 0.02
N ASP A 229 20.89 9.67 0.49
CA ASP A 229 20.72 8.36 1.10
C ASP A 229 20.39 7.27 0.06
N LEU A 230 20.13 7.66 -1.20
CA LEU A 230 19.89 6.76 -2.32
C LEU A 230 21.23 6.35 -2.96
N SER A 231 21.45 5.06 -3.13
CA SER A 231 22.69 4.49 -3.68
C SER A 231 22.41 3.17 -4.38
N PHE A 232 23.46 2.41 -4.72
CA PHE A 232 23.33 1.05 -5.25
C PHE A 232 23.97 0.02 -4.32
N ILE A 233 23.31 -1.12 -4.14
CA ILE A 233 23.86 -2.32 -3.50
C ILE A 233 23.46 -3.52 -4.38
N ASP A 234 24.43 -4.39 -4.70
CA ASP A 234 24.23 -5.58 -5.52
C ASP A 234 23.47 -5.29 -6.84
N GLY A 235 23.86 -4.20 -7.51
CA GLY A 235 23.29 -3.81 -8.81
C GLY A 235 21.86 -3.26 -8.75
N LEU A 236 21.30 -2.98 -7.56
CA LEU A 236 19.93 -2.48 -7.37
C LEU A 236 19.90 -1.18 -6.55
N LEU A 237 18.81 -0.44 -6.65
CA LEU A 237 18.58 0.77 -5.83
C LEU A 237 18.48 0.42 -4.34
N HIS A 238 19.28 1.12 -3.55
CA HIS A 238 19.34 0.97 -2.10
C HIS A 238 19.12 2.30 -1.39
N VAL A 239 18.36 2.25 -0.28
CA VAL A 239 18.10 3.41 0.59
C VAL A 239 18.75 3.17 1.94
N LYS A 240 19.71 4.03 2.30
CA LYS A 240 20.41 3.95 3.59
C LYS A 240 19.42 4.05 4.76
N GLY A 241 19.59 3.18 5.77
CA GLY A 241 18.77 3.17 6.99
C GLY A 241 17.40 2.49 6.84
N PHE A 242 16.94 2.25 5.61
CA PHE A 242 15.62 1.69 5.34
C PHE A 242 15.38 0.32 6.03
N GLU A 243 16.34 -0.61 5.91
CA GLU A 243 16.19 -1.97 6.44
C GLU A 243 16.20 -2.03 7.97
N GLU A 244 16.84 -1.06 8.64
CA GLU A 244 16.80 -0.96 10.11
C GLU A 244 15.43 -0.49 10.58
N GLU A 245 14.93 0.59 9.99
CA GLU A 245 13.62 1.17 10.32
C GLU A 245 12.48 0.23 9.98
N TYR A 246 12.54 -0.48 8.85
CA TYR A 246 11.54 -1.48 8.49
C TYR A 246 11.53 -2.65 9.48
N ARG A 247 12.70 -3.14 9.90
CA ARG A 247 12.79 -4.21 10.92
C ARG A 247 12.21 -3.75 12.26
N ALA A 248 12.48 -2.51 12.69
CA ALA A 248 11.90 -1.96 13.91
C ALA A 248 10.36 -1.87 13.82
N TRP A 249 9.84 -1.40 12.68
CA TRP A 249 8.40 -1.36 12.43
C TRP A 249 7.75 -2.76 12.45
N MET A 250 8.38 -3.75 11.82
CA MET A 250 7.91 -5.14 11.84
C MET A 250 7.92 -5.75 13.26
N GLN A 251 8.97 -5.48 14.05
CA GLN A 251 9.05 -5.93 15.44
C GLN A 251 7.94 -5.33 16.30
N SER A 252 7.65 -4.03 16.11
CA SER A 252 6.55 -3.36 16.80
C SER A 252 5.20 -4.03 16.52
N ARG A 253 4.91 -4.31 15.23
CA ARG A 253 3.69 -5.02 14.81
C ARG A 253 3.61 -6.42 15.40
N ASP A 254 4.71 -7.17 15.37
CA ASP A 254 4.74 -8.51 15.93
C ASP A 254 4.48 -8.54 17.44
N ASN A 255 4.95 -7.53 18.17
CA ASN A 255 4.67 -7.39 19.59
C ASN A 255 3.20 -7.02 19.83
N GLU A 256 2.64 -6.08 19.09
CA GLU A 256 1.24 -5.69 19.19
C GLU A 256 0.30 -6.87 18.92
N PHE A 257 0.59 -7.64 17.86
CA PHE A 257 -0.18 -8.83 17.53
C PHE A 257 -0.11 -9.90 18.62
N LYS A 258 1.07 -10.19 19.15
CA LYS A 258 1.25 -11.15 20.27
C LYS A 258 0.48 -10.73 21.52
N LEU A 259 0.46 -9.43 21.84
CA LEU A 259 -0.29 -8.90 22.97
C LEU A 259 -1.80 -9.10 22.77
N GLU A 260 -2.34 -8.85 21.59
CA GLU A 260 -3.76 -9.10 21.32
C GLU A 260 -4.10 -10.59 21.37
N GLU A 261 -3.23 -11.46 20.82
CA GLU A 261 -3.43 -12.91 20.94
C GLU A 261 -3.49 -13.37 22.40
N GLN A 262 -2.62 -12.84 23.25
CA GLN A 262 -2.64 -13.09 24.70
C GLN A 262 -3.92 -12.56 25.33
N ARG A 263 -4.37 -11.35 24.96
CA ARG A 263 -5.62 -10.76 25.45
C ARG A 263 -6.83 -11.63 25.11
N ILE A 264 -6.91 -12.12 23.87
CA ILE A 264 -7.99 -13.02 23.42
C ILE A 264 -7.94 -14.35 24.18
N LYS A 265 -6.75 -14.94 24.35
CA LYS A 265 -6.56 -16.17 25.12
C LYS A 265 -7.00 -16.01 26.58
N ASN A 266 -6.63 -14.89 27.21
CA ASN A 266 -7.00 -14.58 28.59
C ASN A 266 -8.52 -14.34 28.74
N LYS A 267 -9.15 -13.61 27.81
CA LYS A 267 -10.62 -13.48 27.79
C LYS A 267 -11.29 -14.84 27.70
N LYS A 268 -10.86 -15.72 26.79
CA LYS A 268 -11.41 -17.08 26.66
C LYS A 268 -11.23 -17.93 27.93
N ARG A 269 -10.09 -17.81 28.62
CA ARG A 269 -9.86 -18.48 29.91
C ARG A 269 -10.79 -17.94 30.99
N ASN A 270 -10.91 -16.62 31.12
CA ASN A 270 -11.82 -16.01 32.10
C ASN A 270 -13.28 -16.40 31.86
N TYR A 271 -13.74 -16.40 30.60
CA TYR A 271 -15.09 -16.88 30.27
C TYR A 271 -15.31 -18.35 30.67
N LYS A 272 -14.32 -19.22 30.42
CA LYS A 272 -14.41 -20.62 30.87
C LYS A 272 -14.45 -20.73 32.40
N ASN A 273 -13.59 -19.99 33.11
CA ASN A 273 -13.56 -20.03 34.57
C ASN A 273 -14.87 -19.53 35.18
N ILE A 274 -15.44 -18.42 34.68
CA ILE A 274 -16.77 -17.93 35.09
C ILE A 274 -17.84 -18.99 34.84
N GLN A 275 -17.80 -19.69 33.69
CA GLN A 275 -18.73 -20.80 33.41
C GLN A 275 -18.54 -22.01 34.34
N TYR A 276 -17.33 -22.29 34.82
CA TYR A 276 -17.07 -23.38 35.77
C TYR A 276 -17.49 -22.99 37.20
N GLU A 277 -17.17 -21.77 37.66
CA GLU A 277 -17.60 -21.26 38.97
C GLU A 277 -19.13 -21.21 39.07
N TYR A 278 -19.82 -20.81 38.00
CA TYR A 278 -21.29 -20.88 37.93
C TYR A 278 -21.84 -22.32 38.00
N LYS A 279 -21.08 -23.34 37.59
CA LYS A 279 -21.52 -24.74 37.71
C LYS A 279 -21.25 -25.33 39.10
N GLU A 280 -20.25 -24.82 39.83
CA GLU A 280 -19.88 -25.32 41.16
C GLU A 280 -20.61 -24.62 42.30
N THR A 281 -21.08 -23.38 42.11
CA THR A 281 -21.73 -22.57 43.15
C THR A 281 -23.25 -22.48 43.04
N ASP A 282 -23.87 -23.13 42.04
CA ASP A 282 -25.33 -23.12 41.86
C ASP A 282 -26.01 -24.09 42.84
N PRO A 283 -26.79 -23.62 43.84
CA PRO A 283 -27.55 -24.47 44.76
C PRO A 283 -28.74 -25.16 44.07
N ILE A 284 -28.98 -24.87 42.79
CA ILE A 284 -30.18 -25.28 42.05
C ILE A 284 -29.83 -26.42 41.10
N HIS A 285 -29.25 -27.49 41.63
CA HIS A 285 -29.01 -28.68 40.82
C HIS A 285 -30.32 -29.45 40.52
N ASP A 286 -31.45 -29.07 41.15
CA ASP A 286 -32.73 -29.77 41.06
C ASP A 286 -33.82 -29.08 40.20
N PHE A 287 -33.68 -27.80 39.83
CA PHE A 287 -34.66 -27.17 38.92
C PHE A 287 -34.20 -27.29 37.46
N LYS A 288 -34.52 -28.43 36.84
CA LYS A 288 -34.35 -28.62 35.39
C LYS A 288 -35.39 -27.80 34.63
N ILE A 289 -34.99 -26.62 34.17
CA ILE A 289 -35.70 -25.85 33.14
C ILE A 289 -35.81 -26.76 31.89
N PRO A 290 -37.02 -27.17 31.47
CA PRO A 290 -37.19 -28.02 30.30
C PRO A 290 -36.59 -27.38 29.05
N ASP A 291 -35.75 -28.12 28.32
CA ASP A 291 -35.12 -27.65 27.09
C ASP A 291 -36.14 -27.77 25.93
N LYS A 292 -37.20 -26.96 25.98
CA LYS A 292 -38.28 -26.93 24.99
C LYS A 292 -38.13 -25.70 24.09
N LYS A 293 -38.24 -25.91 22.76
CA LYS A 293 -38.28 -24.83 21.76
C LYS A 293 -39.53 -23.96 21.85
N ILE A 294 -40.62 -24.47 22.41
CA ILE A 294 -41.89 -23.76 22.59
C ILE A 294 -42.43 -24.14 23.97
N TRP A 295 -42.69 -23.13 24.79
CA TRP A 295 -43.22 -23.29 26.14
C TRP A 295 -44.72 -22.98 26.14
N GLY A 296 -45.51 -23.83 26.79
CA GLY A 296 -46.94 -23.54 27.04
C GLY A 296 -47.11 -22.53 28.18
N LYS A 297 -48.27 -21.85 28.24
CA LYS A 297 -48.62 -20.85 29.27
C LYS A 297 -48.37 -21.36 30.70
N GLU A 298 -48.72 -22.63 30.98
CA GLU A 298 -48.51 -23.24 32.30
C GLU A 298 -47.06 -23.52 32.66
N ASP A 299 -46.24 -23.98 31.71
CA ASP A 299 -44.82 -24.25 31.93
C ASP A 299 -44.07 -22.92 32.20
N PHE A 300 -44.45 -21.87 31.47
CA PHE A 300 -43.94 -20.51 31.66
C PHE A 300 -44.32 -19.95 33.03
N LEU A 301 -45.60 -20.04 33.41
CA LEU A 301 -46.10 -19.62 34.73
C LEU A 301 -45.40 -20.32 35.89
N LYS A 302 -45.10 -21.62 35.77
CA LYS A 302 -44.36 -22.37 36.80
C LYS A 302 -42.91 -21.88 36.95
N CYS A 303 -42.24 -21.55 35.85
CA CYS A 303 -40.90 -20.93 35.94
C CYS A 303 -40.96 -19.54 36.56
N ILE A 304 -41.95 -18.73 36.19
CA ILE A 304 -42.17 -17.39 36.73
C ILE A 304 -42.43 -17.43 38.25
N GLN A 305 -43.32 -18.30 38.72
CA GLN A 305 -43.58 -18.48 40.15
C GLN A 305 -42.34 -18.91 40.92
N HIS A 306 -41.43 -19.64 40.28
CA HIS A 306 -40.14 -20.03 40.86
C HIS A 306 -39.14 -18.87 40.93
N ILE A 307 -39.15 -17.95 39.96
CA ILE A 307 -38.35 -16.71 39.96
C ILE A 307 -38.84 -15.76 41.05
N VAL A 308 -40.15 -15.53 41.14
CA VAL A 308 -40.75 -14.57 42.10
C VAL A 308 -40.55 -15.04 43.55
N LYS A 309 -40.59 -16.35 43.81
CA LYS A 309 -40.31 -16.90 45.15
C LYS A 309 -38.83 -16.86 45.55
N ASN A 310 -37.91 -16.63 44.61
CA ASN A 310 -36.48 -16.56 44.88
C ASN A 310 -35.99 -15.11 44.88
N ASN A 311 -35.58 -14.61 46.04
CA ASN A 311 -35.04 -13.25 46.21
C ASN A 311 -33.61 -13.05 45.68
N ASP A 312 -33.07 -14.01 44.93
CA ASP A 312 -31.72 -13.94 44.38
C ASP A 312 -31.73 -13.37 42.96
N ASP A 313 -31.18 -12.16 42.82
CA ASP A 313 -31.12 -11.43 41.55
C ASP A 313 -30.28 -12.12 40.47
N SER A 314 -29.37 -13.03 40.85
CA SER A 314 -28.57 -13.82 39.90
C SER A 314 -29.41 -14.91 39.22
N ILE A 315 -30.36 -15.53 39.95
CA ILE A 315 -31.32 -16.51 39.42
C ILE A 315 -32.26 -15.80 38.45
N LYS A 316 -32.79 -14.64 38.85
CA LYS A 316 -33.65 -13.81 37.99
C LYS A 316 -32.97 -13.54 36.65
N ARG A 317 -31.73 -13.03 36.65
CA ARG A 317 -30.97 -12.74 35.42
C ARG A 317 -30.70 -13.97 34.57
N THR A 318 -30.38 -15.10 35.18
CA THR A 318 -30.08 -16.34 34.45
C THR A 318 -31.31 -16.89 33.74
N VAL A 319 -32.47 -16.90 34.41
CA VAL A 319 -33.72 -17.35 33.81
C VAL A 319 -34.17 -16.38 32.72
N ILE A 320 -34.08 -15.06 32.95
CA ILE A 320 -34.37 -14.02 31.93
C ILE A 320 -33.52 -14.24 30.68
N ASN A 321 -32.20 -14.42 30.83
CA ASN A 321 -31.30 -14.64 29.69
C ASN A 321 -31.62 -15.95 28.94
N LYS A 322 -32.02 -17.02 29.64
CA LYS A 322 -32.46 -18.27 28.99
C LYS A 322 -33.77 -18.08 28.23
N LEU A 323 -34.73 -17.34 28.79
CA LEU A 323 -35.99 -17.02 28.11
C LEU A 323 -35.75 -16.19 26.84
N ILE A 324 -34.90 -15.16 26.91
CA ILE A 324 -34.49 -14.35 25.76
C ILE A 324 -33.82 -15.21 24.68
N ASN A 325 -32.86 -16.05 25.07
CA ASN A 325 -32.12 -16.91 24.14
C ASN A 325 -32.97 -18.05 23.55
N SER A 326 -34.06 -18.43 24.20
CA SER A 326 -35.01 -19.42 23.66
C SER A 326 -35.90 -18.88 22.54
N GLY A 327 -35.79 -17.58 22.20
CA GLY A 327 -36.53 -16.98 21.10
C GLY A 327 -38.02 -16.82 21.38
N MET A 328 -38.40 -16.70 22.65
CA MET A 328 -39.79 -16.50 23.04
C MET A 328 -40.36 -15.23 22.39
N TRP A 329 -41.36 -15.42 21.53
CA TRP A 329 -42.31 -14.37 21.13
C TRP A 329 -43.24 -14.09 22.32
N VAL A 330 -42.75 -13.33 23.30
CA VAL A 330 -43.47 -12.96 24.53
C VAL A 330 -44.62 -11.98 24.26
N TYR A 331 -44.62 -11.32 23.10
CA TYR A 331 -45.39 -10.08 22.91
C TYR A 331 -46.92 -10.24 23.03
N ASN A 332 -47.52 -11.27 22.40
CA ASN A 332 -48.99 -11.36 22.34
C ASN A 332 -49.66 -12.04 23.54
N ASN A 333 -48.92 -12.79 24.37
CA ASN A 333 -49.48 -13.42 25.58
C ASN A 333 -49.17 -12.63 26.86
N TYR A 334 -48.26 -11.66 26.79
CA TYR A 334 -47.76 -10.90 27.94
C TYR A 334 -48.75 -9.86 28.46
N LEU A 335 -49.43 -9.15 27.56
CA LEU A 335 -50.44 -8.16 27.95
C LEU A 335 -51.62 -8.84 28.67
N ASP A 336 -52.12 -9.95 28.14
CA ASP A 336 -53.14 -10.78 28.78
C ASP A 336 -52.70 -11.30 30.16
N LEU A 337 -51.40 -11.63 30.32
CA LEU A 337 -50.83 -12.09 31.58
C LEU A 337 -50.72 -10.98 32.65
N LEU A 338 -50.42 -9.75 32.25
CA LEU A 338 -50.39 -8.60 33.16
C LEU A 338 -51.79 -8.12 33.57
N GLU A 339 -52.79 -8.31 32.71
CA GLU A 339 -54.19 -7.99 33.02
C GLU A 339 -54.79 -8.95 34.06
N ASP A 340 -54.39 -10.23 34.03
CA ASP A 340 -54.82 -11.25 35.01
C ASP A 340 -54.08 -11.15 36.36
N MET A 341 -53.00 -10.37 36.47
CA MET A 341 -52.21 -10.21 37.70
C MET A 341 -52.84 -9.19 38.65
N THR A 342 -53.31 -9.68 39.81
CA THR A 342 -53.91 -8.83 40.86
C THR A 342 -52.90 -8.24 41.85
N ASP A 343 -51.68 -8.79 41.91
CA ASP A 343 -50.60 -8.31 42.79
C ASP A 343 -49.77 -7.22 42.09
N LEU A 344 -49.82 -6.01 42.66
CA LEU A 344 -49.20 -4.82 42.10
C LEU A 344 -47.66 -4.84 42.20
N GLU A 345 -47.10 -5.49 43.24
CA GLU A 345 -45.66 -5.58 43.44
C GLU A 345 -45.03 -6.57 42.45
N GLU A 346 -45.74 -7.69 42.21
CA GLU A 346 -45.38 -8.67 41.19
C GLU A 346 -45.45 -8.03 39.79
N LYS A 347 -46.52 -7.29 39.49
CA LYS A 347 -46.72 -6.57 38.22
C LYS A 347 -45.61 -5.55 37.93
N ASN A 348 -45.19 -4.79 38.94
CA ASN A 348 -44.12 -3.79 38.80
C ASN A 348 -42.74 -4.44 38.59
N THR A 349 -42.47 -5.54 39.29
CA THR A 349 -41.24 -6.32 39.11
C THR A 349 -41.12 -6.84 37.67
N TRP A 350 -42.24 -7.25 37.07
CA TRP A 350 -42.28 -7.70 35.67
C TRP A 350 -42.01 -6.58 34.66
N ASN A 351 -42.56 -5.39 34.90
CA ASN A 351 -42.29 -4.23 34.04
C ASN A 351 -40.81 -3.83 34.03
N GLU A 352 -40.15 -3.87 35.18
CA GLU A 352 -38.72 -3.59 35.31
C GLU A 352 -37.86 -4.62 34.57
N ILE A 353 -38.19 -5.92 34.71
CA ILE A 353 -37.48 -7.02 34.05
C ILE A 353 -37.54 -6.90 32.52
N ILE A 354 -38.70 -6.55 31.97
CA ILE A 354 -38.92 -6.48 30.53
C ILE A 354 -38.29 -5.23 29.91
N LYS A 355 -38.35 -4.10 30.63
CA LYS A 355 -37.58 -2.90 30.28
C LYS A 355 -36.07 -3.19 30.26
N GLY A 356 -35.56 -3.92 31.26
CA GLY A 356 -34.16 -4.33 31.34
C GLY A 356 -33.71 -5.30 30.25
N ALA A 357 -34.63 -6.07 29.68
CA ALA A 357 -34.37 -7.01 28.58
C ALA A 357 -34.35 -6.34 27.18
N GLY A 358 -34.54 -5.02 27.09
CA GLY A 358 -34.46 -4.27 25.83
C GLY A 358 -35.71 -4.39 24.94
N PHE A 359 -36.81 -4.93 25.47
CA PHE A 359 -38.13 -4.86 24.83
C PHE A 359 -38.74 -3.47 25.11
N THR A 360 -38.13 -2.43 24.54
CA THR A 360 -38.67 -1.07 24.61
C THR A 360 -39.57 -0.85 23.40
N GLY A 361 -40.87 -0.92 23.62
CA GLY A 361 -41.85 -0.63 22.59
C GLY A 361 -43.27 -0.90 23.05
N ILE A 362 -43.70 -0.24 24.13
CA ILE A 362 -45.13 -0.07 24.47
C ILE A 362 -45.24 1.29 25.19
N ASP A 363 -45.90 2.25 24.55
CA ASP A 363 -46.60 3.36 25.22
C ASP A 363 -47.90 2.84 25.85
#